data_AF-A0A397U2J1-F1
#
_entry.id   AF-A0A397U2J1-F1
#
_cell.length_a   1.000
_cell.length_b   1.000
_cell.length_c   1.000
_cell.angle_alpha   90.00
_cell.angle_beta   90.00
_cell.angle_gamma   90.00
#
_symmetry.space_group_name_H-M   'P 1'
#
loop_
_entity.id
_entity.type
_entity.pdbx_description
1 polymer ?
#
loop_
_entity_poly.entity_id
_entity_poly.type
_entity_poly.pdbx_seq_one_letter_code
_entity_poly.pdbx_strand_id
1 'polypeptide(L)'
;MAQRIVRDKLSERDVKAISRTLIETASDSVVALSRLSRLRRELRTHNVPETIISATFNPEVTRLSNKIQKERSDQREDEGIDFPDHFLLESVTERLNLYDVSNIPDKQALADVMIMLCIRPAEIKKLRISNGGVTGLLEKNEKRARELLTWIQKAISSGQLRDPGKLGSTYLSTFLKKDEFIPETESRKPLLPSSLRKLGSVFASIVHSPKNPSKANTYASEALCHSPDNHSSPSKRYTIVNMRKRGEPYSQANAFKLFDES
;
A
#
# COMPACT_ATOMS: atom_id res chain seq x y z
N MET A 1 -5.06 21.16 22.23
CA MET A 1 -6.05 20.69 23.24
C MET A 1 -5.36 20.04 24.43
N ALA A 2 -4.40 19.13 24.21
CA ALA A 2 -3.59 18.53 25.28
C ALA A 2 -2.89 19.56 26.19
N GLN A 3 -2.30 20.61 25.62
CA GLN A 3 -1.67 21.69 26.40
C GLN A 3 -2.64 22.39 27.36
N ARG A 4 -3.91 22.56 26.98
CA ARG A 4 -4.94 23.14 27.85
C ARG A 4 -5.29 22.20 29.00
N ILE A 5 -5.42 20.90 28.70
CA ILE A 5 -5.65 19.85 29.73
C ILE A 5 -4.53 19.86 30.77
N VAL A 6 -3.27 19.96 30.32
CA VAL A 6 -2.09 20.01 31.19
C VAL A 6 -2.05 21.30 32.01
N ARG A 7 -2.21 22.46 31.35
CA ARG A 7 -2.11 23.77 32.01
C ARG A 7 -3.22 23.98 33.04
N ASP A 8 -4.46 23.63 32.70
CA ASP A 8 -5.63 23.86 33.53
C ASP A 8 -5.85 22.70 34.54
N LYS A 9 -4.95 21.70 34.56
CA LYS A 9 -5.00 20.50 35.43
C LYS A 9 -6.37 19.82 35.44
N LEU A 10 -6.91 19.61 34.24
CA LEU A 10 -8.27 19.09 34.06
C LEU A 10 -8.43 17.68 34.64
N SER A 11 -9.58 17.43 35.28
CA SER A 11 -9.90 16.15 35.89
C SER A 11 -10.28 15.08 34.87
N GLU A 12 -10.40 13.83 35.32
CA GLU A 12 -10.91 12.73 34.48
C GLU A 12 -12.30 13.05 33.88
N ARG A 13 -13.16 13.70 34.66
CA ARG A 13 -14.51 14.11 34.23
C ARG A 13 -14.45 15.14 33.10
N ASP A 14 -13.55 16.11 33.21
CA ASP A 14 -13.38 17.17 32.22
C ASP A 14 -12.81 16.60 30.91
N VAL A 15 -11.84 15.69 31.01
CA VAL A 15 -11.28 15.00 29.83
C VAL A 15 -12.29 14.08 29.17
N LYS A 16 -13.18 13.41 29.93
CA LYS A 16 -14.34 12.69 29.38
C LYS A 16 -15.28 13.63 28.63
N ALA A 17 -15.58 14.81 29.17
CA ALA A 17 -16.44 15.80 28.52
C ALA A 17 -15.81 16.29 27.20
N ILE A 18 -14.52 16.64 27.20
CA ILE A 18 -13.77 16.99 25.99
C ILE A 18 -13.84 15.87 24.94
N SER A 19 -13.67 14.62 25.38
CA SER A 19 -13.72 13.47 24.49
C SER A 19 -15.09 13.28 23.85
N ARG A 20 -16.19 13.50 24.61
CA ARG A 20 -17.55 13.50 24.04
C ARG A 20 -17.73 14.59 22.99
N THR A 21 -17.30 15.82 23.27
CA THR A 21 -17.37 16.91 22.30
C THR A 21 -16.57 16.60 21.02
N LEU A 22 -15.39 15.96 21.14
CA LEU A 22 -14.61 15.54 19.96
C LEU A 22 -15.32 14.49 19.11
N ILE A 23 -16.11 13.62 19.75
CA ILE A 23 -16.93 12.60 19.09
C ILE A 23 -18.13 13.25 18.41
N GLU A 24 -18.88 14.10 19.12
CA GLU A 24 -20.09 14.78 18.62
C GLU A 24 -19.79 15.71 17.44
N THR A 25 -18.62 16.35 17.44
CA THR A 25 -18.19 17.24 16.35
C THR A 25 -17.49 16.52 15.19
N ALA A 26 -17.36 15.19 15.25
CA ALA A 26 -16.76 14.42 14.17
C ALA A 26 -17.81 14.07 13.12
N SER A 27 -17.38 14.06 11.84
CA SER A 27 -18.25 13.68 10.73
C SER A 27 -18.61 12.19 10.72
N ASP A 28 -17.72 11.33 11.24
CA ASP A 28 -17.96 9.91 11.41
C ASP A 28 -17.13 9.34 12.59
N SER A 29 -17.36 8.06 12.93
CA SER A 29 -16.67 7.38 14.02
C SER A 29 -15.16 7.19 13.77
N VAL A 30 -14.73 7.16 12.50
CA VAL A 30 -13.30 7.04 12.12
C VAL A 30 -12.57 8.34 12.41
N VAL A 31 -13.17 9.47 12.07
CA VAL A 31 -12.67 10.82 12.39
C VAL A 31 -12.67 11.03 13.89
N ALA A 32 -13.73 10.62 14.60
CA ALA A 32 -13.78 10.66 16.06
C ALA A 32 -12.63 9.89 16.68
N LEU A 33 -12.42 8.63 16.29
CA LEU A 33 -11.33 7.78 16.80
C LEU A 33 -9.94 8.37 16.49
N SER A 34 -9.76 8.94 15.30
CA SER A 34 -8.51 9.61 14.89
C SER A 34 -8.20 10.82 15.78
N ARG A 35 -9.19 11.68 16.04
CA ARG A 35 -9.06 12.83 16.94
C ARG A 35 -8.70 12.41 18.36
N LEU A 36 -9.37 11.39 18.91
CA LEU A 36 -9.06 10.83 20.24
C LEU A 36 -7.66 10.20 20.29
N SER A 37 -7.24 9.50 19.25
CA SER A 37 -5.91 8.88 19.17
C SER A 37 -4.80 9.93 19.12
N ARG A 38 -5.00 11.01 18.37
CA ARG A 38 -4.09 12.15 18.34
C ARG A 38 -4.00 12.80 19.73
N LEU A 39 -5.14 13.05 20.38
CA LEU A 39 -5.17 13.60 21.75
C LEU A 39 -4.38 12.73 22.73
N ARG A 40 -4.59 11.40 22.72
CA ARG A 40 -3.84 10.46 23.57
C ARG A 40 -2.34 10.54 23.35
N ARG A 41 -1.89 10.62 22.09
CA ARG A 41 -0.47 10.74 21.76
C ARG A 41 0.13 12.04 22.30
N GLU A 42 -0.60 13.16 22.16
CA GLU A 42 -0.17 14.45 22.70
C GLU A 42 -0.11 14.43 24.24
N LEU A 43 -1.12 13.84 24.92
CA LEU A 43 -1.13 13.71 26.37
C LEU A 43 0.05 12.86 26.89
N ARG A 44 0.39 11.77 26.20
CA ARG A 44 1.58 10.94 26.51
C ARG A 44 2.88 11.72 26.36
N THR A 45 2.97 12.57 25.35
CA THR A 45 4.14 13.44 25.14
C THR A 45 4.34 14.42 26.30
N HIS A 46 3.27 14.76 27.01
CA HIS A 46 3.29 15.63 28.19
C HIS A 46 3.33 14.87 29.53
N ASN A 47 3.61 13.56 29.53
CA ASN A 47 3.66 12.72 30.75
C ASN A 47 2.41 12.83 31.64
N VAL A 48 1.24 13.01 31.03
CA VAL A 48 -0.04 13.04 31.74
C VAL A 48 -0.31 11.64 32.33
N PRO A 49 -0.89 11.53 33.55
CA PRO A 49 -1.20 10.23 34.15
C PRO A 49 -2.10 9.34 33.26
N GLU A 50 -1.84 8.03 33.25
CA GLU A 50 -2.59 7.09 32.39
C GLU A 50 -4.09 7.03 32.75
N THR A 51 -4.47 7.37 33.99
CA THR A 51 -5.88 7.52 34.39
C THR A 51 -6.61 8.59 33.57
N ILE A 52 -5.96 9.73 33.33
CA ILE A 52 -6.49 10.82 32.50
C ILE A 52 -6.44 10.46 31.02
N ILE A 53 -5.39 9.77 30.57
CA ILE A 53 -5.30 9.29 29.17
C ILE A 53 -6.41 8.29 28.88
N SER A 54 -6.66 7.35 29.79
CA SER A 54 -7.69 6.31 29.68
C SER A 54 -9.10 6.91 29.67
N ALA A 55 -9.31 8.07 30.28
CA ALA A 55 -10.56 8.82 30.23
C ALA A 55 -11.00 9.20 28.80
N THR A 56 -10.06 9.25 27.86
CA THR A 56 -10.35 9.51 26.43
C THR A 56 -10.78 8.27 25.64
N PHE A 57 -10.66 7.08 26.24
CA PHE A 57 -11.03 5.84 25.59
C PHE A 57 -12.56 5.70 25.52
N ASN A 58 -13.06 5.39 24.32
CA ASN A 58 -14.46 5.11 24.09
C ASN A 58 -14.59 3.80 23.27
N PRO A 59 -15.09 2.70 23.88
CA PRO A 59 -15.20 1.41 23.21
C PRO A 59 -16.23 1.43 22.07
N GLU A 60 -17.32 2.19 22.23
CA GLU A 60 -18.37 2.31 21.19
C GLU A 60 -17.84 2.97 19.93
N VAL A 61 -17.09 4.06 20.06
CA VAL A 61 -16.46 4.74 18.91
C VAL A 61 -15.45 3.81 18.23
N THR A 62 -14.71 3.03 19.01
CA THR A 62 -13.76 2.04 18.46
C THR A 62 -14.50 0.96 17.66
N ARG A 63 -15.58 0.41 18.22
CA ARG A 63 -16.43 -0.59 17.57
C ARG A 63 -17.02 -0.07 16.26
N LEU A 64 -17.62 1.12 16.27
CA LEU A 64 -18.21 1.75 15.09
C LEU A 64 -17.16 2.10 14.03
N SER A 65 -16.01 2.64 14.44
CA SER A 65 -14.89 2.91 13.52
C SER A 65 -14.42 1.63 12.82
N ASN A 66 -14.24 0.54 13.57
CA ASN A 66 -13.83 -0.74 13.00
C ASN A 66 -14.88 -1.27 12.02
N LYS A 67 -16.17 -1.13 12.33
CA LYS A 67 -17.27 -1.50 11.44
C LYS A 67 -17.23 -0.70 10.12
N ILE A 68 -17.12 0.63 10.20
CA ILE A 68 -17.01 1.50 9.01
C ILE A 68 -15.77 1.16 8.18
N GLN A 69 -14.63 0.91 8.83
CA GLN A 69 -13.40 0.54 8.13
C GLN A 69 -13.52 -0.84 7.45
N LYS A 70 -14.24 -1.78 8.07
CA LYS A 70 -14.54 -3.08 7.48
C LYS A 70 -15.47 -2.92 6.27
N GLU A 71 -16.59 -2.23 6.40
CA GLU A 71 -17.52 -1.98 5.29
C GLU A 71 -16.84 -1.24 4.12
N ARG A 72 -16.03 -0.21 4.40
CA ARG A 72 -15.21 0.47 3.39
C ARG A 72 -14.14 -0.44 2.77
N SER A 73 -13.69 -1.46 3.49
CA SER A 73 -12.76 -2.46 2.96
C SER A 73 -13.50 -3.38 2.02
N ASP A 74 -14.62 -3.95 2.46
CA ASP A 74 -15.46 -4.87 1.68
C ASP A 74 -15.91 -4.20 0.37
N GLN A 75 -16.35 -2.94 0.41
CA GLN A 75 -16.68 -2.16 -0.81
C GLN A 75 -15.50 -2.01 -1.80
N ARG A 76 -14.25 -2.01 -1.31
CA ARG A 76 -13.05 -1.88 -2.15
C ARG A 76 -12.53 -3.21 -2.67
N GLU A 77 -13.03 -4.34 -2.17
CA GLU A 77 -12.64 -5.66 -2.68
C GLU A 77 -13.15 -5.87 -4.11
N ASP A 78 -14.29 -5.26 -4.46
CA ASP A 78 -14.95 -5.45 -5.76
C ASP A 78 -14.62 -4.39 -6.83
N GLU A 79 -14.03 -3.24 -6.46
CA GLU A 79 -13.82 -2.11 -7.39
C GLU A 79 -12.70 -2.34 -8.42
N GLY A 80 -11.84 -3.33 -8.21
CA GLY A 80 -10.64 -3.51 -9.03
C GLY A 80 -9.67 -2.33 -8.99
N ILE A 81 -8.58 -2.42 -9.75
CA ILE A 81 -7.66 -1.30 -10.00
C ILE A 81 -7.50 -1.15 -11.50
N ASP A 82 -7.82 0.04 -11.99
CA ASP A 82 -7.49 0.50 -13.32
C ASP A 82 -6.07 1.08 -13.32
N PHE A 83 -5.26 0.69 -14.30
CA PHE A 83 -3.88 1.17 -14.45
C PHE A 83 -3.58 1.46 -15.92
N PRO A 84 -2.89 2.58 -16.21
CA PRO A 84 -2.64 3.04 -17.57
C PRO A 84 -1.77 2.04 -18.34
N ASP A 85 -1.77 2.17 -19.67
CA ASP A 85 -0.93 1.35 -20.58
C ASP A 85 0.53 1.33 -20.15
N HIS A 86 0.97 2.43 -19.56
CA HIS A 86 2.31 2.61 -19.04
C HIS A 86 2.72 1.58 -17.98
N PHE A 87 1.78 1.08 -17.17
CA PHE A 87 2.03 0.08 -16.14
C PHE A 87 1.54 -1.32 -16.50
N LEU A 88 1.18 -1.58 -17.77
CA LEU A 88 0.89 -2.93 -18.25
C LEU A 88 2.11 -3.84 -18.12
N LEU A 89 1.85 -5.15 -17.98
CA LEU A 89 2.87 -6.19 -17.87
C LEU A 89 3.93 -6.07 -18.97
N GLU A 90 3.49 -5.95 -20.22
CA GLU A 90 4.36 -5.81 -21.39
C GLU A 90 5.23 -4.56 -21.30
N SER A 91 4.63 -3.41 -20.97
CA SER A 91 5.32 -2.12 -20.85
C SER A 91 6.37 -2.12 -19.74
N VAL A 92 6.04 -2.69 -18.58
CA VAL A 92 6.97 -2.82 -17.45
C VAL A 92 8.11 -3.76 -17.82
N THR A 93 7.82 -4.90 -18.44
CA THR A 93 8.81 -5.89 -18.85
C THR A 93 9.78 -5.34 -19.90
N GLU A 94 9.26 -4.64 -20.91
CA GLU A 94 10.08 -3.95 -21.94
C GLU A 94 11.08 -2.99 -21.29
N ARG A 95 10.63 -2.13 -20.36
CA ARG A 95 11.51 -1.18 -19.67
C ARG A 95 12.56 -1.87 -18.80
N LEU A 96 12.18 -2.90 -18.03
CA LEU A 96 13.10 -3.65 -17.18
C LEU A 96 14.26 -4.27 -17.99
N ASN A 97 13.97 -4.77 -19.19
CA ASN A 97 14.96 -5.32 -20.10
C ASN A 97 15.89 -4.24 -20.68
N LEU A 98 15.38 -3.02 -20.89
CA LEU A 98 16.12 -1.92 -21.50
C LEU A 98 16.96 -1.09 -20.52
N TYR A 99 16.71 -1.18 -19.20
CA TYR A 99 17.44 -0.36 -18.24
C TYR A 99 18.95 -0.64 -18.25
N ASP A 100 19.74 0.39 -18.47
CA ASP A 100 21.18 0.35 -18.22
C ASP A 100 21.48 0.75 -16.77
N VAL A 101 21.95 -0.22 -15.98
CA VAL A 101 22.28 -0.04 -14.55
C VAL A 101 23.52 0.84 -14.32
N SER A 102 24.19 1.25 -15.39
CA SER A 102 25.30 2.23 -15.36
C SER A 102 24.77 3.67 -15.24
N ASN A 103 23.54 3.93 -15.67
CA ASN A 103 22.92 5.26 -15.60
C ASN A 103 22.32 5.54 -14.22
N ILE A 104 21.89 6.78 -13.97
CA ILE A 104 21.18 7.12 -12.73
C ILE A 104 19.70 6.71 -12.88
N PRO A 105 19.13 5.92 -11.94
CA PRO A 105 17.72 5.56 -12.02
C PRO A 105 16.84 6.75 -11.73
N ASP A 106 15.70 6.80 -12.41
CA ASP A 106 14.66 7.79 -12.17
C ASP A 106 13.49 7.21 -11.33
N LYS A 107 12.41 7.97 -11.23
CA LYS A 107 11.20 7.55 -10.51
C LYS A 107 10.47 6.40 -11.20
N GLN A 108 10.60 6.29 -12.53
CA GLN A 108 9.98 5.22 -13.30
C GLN A 108 10.70 3.90 -13.06
N ALA A 109 12.04 3.91 -13.13
CA ALA A 109 12.87 2.76 -12.79
C ALA A 109 12.57 2.23 -11.37
N LEU A 110 12.40 3.14 -10.41
CA LEU A 110 11.97 2.77 -9.06
C LEU A 110 10.60 2.08 -9.06
N ALA A 111 9.61 2.63 -9.76
CA ALA A 111 8.26 2.06 -9.81
C ALA A 111 8.26 0.68 -10.48
N ASP A 112 8.99 0.51 -11.58
CA ASP A 112 9.08 -0.77 -12.30
C ASP A 112 9.81 -1.83 -11.46
N VAL A 113 10.89 -1.48 -10.77
CA VAL A 113 11.59 -2.40 -9.86
C VAL A 113 10.70 -2.79 -8.67
N MET A 114 9.87 -1.87 -8.17
CA MET A 114 8.89 -2.19 -7.13
C MET A 114 7.80 -3.15 -7.62
N ILE A 115 7.31 -2.98 -8.85
CA ILE A 115 6.37 -3.90 -9.49
C ILE A 115 7.05 -5.27 -9.67
N MET A 116 8.26 -5.28 -10.24
CA MET A 116 9.04 -6.49 -10.50
C MET A 116 9.22 -7.36 -9.26
N LEU A 117 9.57 -6.72 -8.14
CA LEU A 117 9.89 -7.38 -6.87
C LEU A 117 8.68 -7.54 -5.95
N CYS A 118 7.50 -7.03 -6.32
CA CYS A 118 6.29 -7.06 -5.50
C CYS A 118 6.47 -6.43 -4.09
N ILE A 119 7.23 -5.33 -3.99
CA ILE A 119 7.63 -4.74 -2.69
C ILE A 119 6.96 -3.39 -2.40
N ARG A 120 6.86 -3.05 -1.12
CA ARG A 120 6.48 -1.72 -0.62
C ARG A 120 7.69 -0.78 -0.66
N PRO A 121 7.44 0.53 -0.75
CA PRO A 121 8.49 1.54 -0.64
C PRO A 121 9.44 1.35 0.55
N ALA A 122 8.89 1.00 1.72
CA ALA A 122 9.66 0.84 2.96
C ALA A 122 10.53 -0.43 2.99
N GLU A 123 10.24 -1.41 2.13
CA GLU A 123 10.97 -2.69 2.08
C GLU A 123 12.27 -2.55 1.25
N ILE A 124 12.35 -1.56 0.36
CA ILE A 124 13.43 -1.45 -0.65
C ILE A 124 14.84 -1.42 -0.06
N LYS A 125 15.04 -0.74 1.07
CA LYS A 125 16.36 -0.63 1.72
C LYS A 125 16.78 -1.91 2.45
N LYS A 126 15.80 -2.71 2.89
CA LYS A 126 16.04 -3.89 3.72
C LYS A 126 16.06 -5.17 2.89
N LEU A 127 15.51 -5.14 1.69
CA LEU A 127 15.42 -6.29 0.81
C LEU A 127 16.81 -6.77 0.39
N ARG A 128 17.01 -8.09 0.49
CA ARG A 128 18.21 -8.79 0.03
C ARG A 128 17.75 -10.00 -0.78
N ILE A 129 18.31 -10.15 -1.98
CA ILE A 129 18.08 -11.32 -2.84
C ILE A 129 19.24 -12.29 -2.60
N SER A 130 19.00 -13.41 -1.93
CA SER A 130 19.96 -14.48 -1.71
C SER A 130 19.80 -15.59 -2.75
N ASN A 131 20.91 -16.22 -3.15
CA ASN A 131 20.92 -17.35 -4.09
C ASN A 131 19.91 -18.41 -3.65
N GLY A 132 18.91 -18.70 -4.49
CA GLY A 132 17.97 -19.80 -4.27
C GLY A 132 16.60 -19.44 -3.68
N GLY A 133 16.16 -18.17 -3.72
CA GLY A 133 14.82 -17.86 -3.24
C GLY A 133 14.31 -16.47 -3.56
N VAL A 134 13.87 -16.24 -4.79
CA VAL A 134 12.75 -15.33 -5.05
C VAL A 134 11.85 -15.95 -6.12
N THR A 135 11.13 -16.99 -5.73
CA THR A 135 10.02 -17.52 -6.53
C THR A 135 8.89 -16.49 -6.47
N GLY A 136 8.41 -16.02 -7.63
CA GLY A 136 7.37 -14.96 -7.71
C GLY A 136 7.83 -13.61 -8.25
N LEU A 137 9.02 -13.52 -8.86
CA LEU A 137 9.47 -12.34 -9.61
C LEU A 137 8.95 -12.34 -11.05
N LEU A 138 8.62 -11.14 -11.53
CA LEU A 138 8.48 -10.86 -12.96
C LEU A 138 9.76 -11.16 -13.74
N GLU A 139 10.90 -10.79 -13.16
CA GLU A 139 12.21 -11.03 -13.73
C GLU A 139 12.69 -12.45 -13.39
N LYS A 140 12.74 -13.30 -14.41
CA LYS A 140 13.16 -14.71 -14.28
C LYS A 140 14.67 -14.83 -14.05
N ASN A 141 15.44 -13.82 -14.43
CA ASN A 141 16.88 -13.79 -14.24
C ASN A 141 17.23 -13.18 -12.87
N GLU A 142 17.50 -14.05 -11.88
CA GLU A 142 17.85 -13.63 -10.51
C GLU A 142 19.03 -12.63 -10.48
N LYS A 143 20.03 -12.84 -11.35
CA LYS A 143 21.19 -11.94 -11.47
C LYS A 143 20.74 -10.54 -11.88
N ARG A 144 19.87 -10.45 -12.88
CA ARG A 144 19.33 -9.19 -13.37
C ARG A 144 18.47 -8.48 -12.32
N ALA A 145 17.59 -9.22 -11.65
CA ALA A 145 16.77 -8.67 -10.55
C ALA A 145 17.64 -8.09 -9.42
N ARG A 146 18.76 -8.76 -9.10
CA ARG A 146 19.73 -8.28 -8.10
C ARG A 146 20.46 -7.02 -8.56
N GLU A 147 20.88 -6.96 -9.83
CA GLU A 147 21.51 -5.78 -10.40
C GLU A 147 20.56 -4.57 -10.32
N LEU A 148 19.31 -4.73 -10.74
CA LEU A 148 18.28 -3.68 -10.70
C LEU A 148 17.96 -3.24 -9.26
N LEU A 149 17.83 -4.17 -8.32
CA LEU A 149 17.62 -3.84 -6.90
C LEU A 149 18.81 -3.04 -6.34
N THR A 150 20.02 -3.53 -6.59
CA THR A 150 21.26 -2.89 -6.10
C THR A 150 21.43 -1.50 -6.71
N TRP A 151 21.10 -1.35 -7.98
CA TRP A 151 21.11 -0.08 -8.71
C TRP A 151 20.22 0.96 -8.04
N ILE A 152 18.97 0.61 -7.73
CA ILE A 152 18.04 1.50 -7.00
C ILE A 152 18.55 1.78 -5.58
N GLN A 153 19.00 0.77 -4.84
CA GLN A 153 19.50 0.94 -3.47
C GLN A 153 20.72 1.87 -3.40
N LYS A 154 21.64 1.78 -4.38
CA LYS A 154 22.81 2.67 -4.50
C LYS A 154 22.40 4.11 -4.80
N ALA A 155 21.45 4.31 -5.71
CA ALA A 155 20.94 5.65 -6.01
C ALA A 155 20.22 6.30 -4.81
N ILE A 156 19.49 5.51 -4.01
CA ILE A 156 18.89 5.99 -2.76
C ILE A 156 19.97 6.34 -1.73
N SER A 157 20.98 5.48 -1.58
CA SER A 157 22.03 5.65 -0.58
C SER A 157 22.94 6.84 -0.90
N SER A 158 23.20 7.10 -2.18
CA SER A 158 23.96 8.27 -2.66
C SER A 158 23.13 9.56 -2.69
N GLY A 159 21.83 9.49 -2.42
CA GLY A 159 20.93 10.65 -2.44
C GLY A 159 20.49 11.10 -3.85
N GLN A 160 20.91 10.39 -4.90
CA GLN A 160 20.45 10.62 -6.28
C GLN A 160 18.95 10.35 -6.43
N LEU A 161 18.44 9.36 -5.70
CA LEU A 161 17.03 9.05 -5.60
C LEU A 161 16.53 9.28 -4.17
N ARG A 162 15.37 9.92 -4.00
CA ARG A 162 14.80 10.07 -2.66
C ARG A 162 14.31 8.74 -2.13
N ASP A 163 14.52 8.52 -0.83
CA ASP A 163 14.02 7.34 -0.14
C ASP A 163 12.48 7.31 -0.15
N PRO A 164 11.86 6.33 -0.83
CA PRO A 164 10.41 6.24 -0.91
C PRO A 164 9.81 5.65 0.39
N GLY A 165 10.63 5.03 1.24
CA GLY A 165 10.24 4.47 2.54
C GLY A 165 10.28 5.46 3.71
N LYS A 166 10.80 6.68 3.50
CA LYS A 166 10.87 7.70 4.55
C LYS A 166 9.45 8.09 5.00
N LEU A 167 9.21 8.12 6.31
CA LEU A 167 7.92 8.53 6.88
C LEU A 167 7.48 9.89 6.33
N GLY A 168 6.25 9.98 5.84
CA GLY A 168 5.69 11.20 5.24
C GLY A 168 6.22 11.53 3.84
N SER A 169 7.02 10.64 3.21
CA SER A 169 7.50 10.84 1.84
C SER A 169 6.33 10.81 0.85
N THR A 170 6.06 11.96 0.22
CA THR A 170 5.11 12.06 -0.90
C THR A 170 5.77 11.73 -2.24
N TYR A 171 7.08 11.49 -2.27
CA TYR A 171 7.91 11.41 -3.47
C TYR A 171 7.34 10.51 -4.57
N LEU A 172 7.07 9.25 -4.24
CA LEU A 172 6.50 8.29 -5.19
C LEU A 172 5.00 8.55 -5.43
N SER A 173 4.27 8.98 -4.41
CA SER A 173 2.84 9.29 -4.56
C SER A 173 2.58 10.47 -5.49
N THR A 174 3.45 11.48 -5.49
CA THR A 174 3.35 12.63 -6.40
C THR A 174 3.64 12.21 -7.83
N PHE A 175 4.62 11.31 -8.03
CA PHE A 175 4.91 10.74 -9.34
C PHE A 175 3.71 9.98 -9.91
N LEU A 176 3.11 9.08 -9.12
CA LEU A 176 1.96 8.26 -9.53
C LEU A 176 0.64 9.03 -9.72
N LYS A 177 0.58 10.28 -9.24
CA LYS A 177 -0.59 11.17 -9.34
C LYS A 177 -0.54 12.11 -10.54
N LYS A 178 0.50 12.06 -11.36
CA LYS A 178 0.53 12.84 -12.59
C LYS A 178 -0.60 12.41 -13.53
N ASP A 179 -1.13 13.36 -14.29
CA ASP A 179 -2.24 13.15 -15.20
C ASP A 179 -1.95 12.04 -16.24
N GLU A 180 -0.70 11.90 -16.67
CA GLU A 180 -0.24 10.81 -17.57
C GLU A 180 -0.48 9.39 -17.03
N PHE A 181 -0.65 9.24 -15.71
CA PHE A 181 -0.88 7.95 -15.07
C PHE A 181 -2.29 7.78 -14.51
N ILE A 182 -3.17 8.77 -14.70
CA ILE A 182 -4.57 8.67 -14.29
C ILE A 182 -5.31 7.89 -15.37
N PRO A 183 -5.90 6.72 -15.05
CA PRO A 183 -6.71 5.97 -16.02
C PRO A 183 -7.84 6.83 -16.58
N GLU A 184 -8.08 6.70 -17.88
CA GLU A 184 -9.27 7.26 -18.55
C GLU A 184 -10.52 6.42 -18.24
N THR A 185 -10.79 6.17 -16.95
CA THR A 185 -11.98 5.45 -16.49
C THR A 185 -12.90 6.35 -15.67
N GLU A 186 -14.13 5.90 -15.45
CA GLU A 186 -15.13 6.64 -14.65
C GLU A 186 -14.64 6.98 -13.24
N SER A 187 -13.72 6.18 -12.68
CA SER A 187 -13.21 6.38 -11.34
C SER A 187 -12.14 7.48 -11.26
N ARG A 188 -11.37 7.74 -12.33
CA ARG A 188 -10.17 8.62 -12.37
C ARG A 188 -9.32 8.57 -11.09
N LYS A 189 -9.20 7.39 -10.47
CA LYS A 189 -8.47 7.24 -9.21
C LYS A 189 -6.97 7.17 -9.52
N PRO A 190 -6.12 8.04 -8.94
CA PRO A 190 -4.68 7.97 -9.17
C PRO A 190 -4.08 6.73 -8.51
N LEU A 191 -2.97 6.25 -9.07
CA LEU A 191 -2.24 5.13 -8.52
C LEU A 191 -1.61 5.47 -7.17
N LEU A 192 -1.58 4.48 -6.27
CA LEU A 192 -0.89 4.56 -4.99
C LEU A 192 0.36 3.70 -5.03
N PRO A 193 1.38 3.98 -4.20
CA PRO A 193 2.54 3.10 -4.05
C PRO A 193 2.17 1.64 -3.73
N SER A 194 1.07 1.42 -3.00
CA SER A 194 0.53 0.09 -2.75
C SER A 194 -0.02 -0.59 -4.00
N SER A 195 -0.51 0.16 -4.98
CA SER A 195 -1.01 -0.37 -6.26
C SER A 195 0.11 -1.03 -7.06
N LEU A 196 1.35 -0.51 -7.01
CA LEU A 196 2.51 -1.11 -7.67
C LEU A 196 2.80 -2.54 -7.16
N ARG A 197 2.74 -2.75 -5.85
CA ARG A 197 2.87 -4.08 -5.24
C ARG A 197 1.75 -5.02 -5.69
N LYS A 198 0.52 -4.51 -5.83
CA LYS A 198 -0.62 -5.29 -6.35
C LYS A 198 -0.38 -5.74 -7.79
N LEU A 199 0.03 -4.82 -8.67
CA LEU A 199 0.38 -5.14 -10.06
C LEU A 199 1.46 -6.22 -10.12
N GLY A 200 2.51 -6.11 -9.31
CA GLY A 200 3.56 -7.12 -9.20
C GLY A 200 3.02 -8.52 -8.88
N SER A 201 2.14 -8.63 -7.89
CA SER A 201 1.54 -9.92 -7.50
C SER A 201 0.70 -10.55 -8.61
N VAL A 202 -0.05 -9.73 -9.34
CA VAL A 202 -0.89 -10.21 -10.45
C VAL A 202 -0.03 -10.60 -11.65
N PHE A 203 0.98 -9.81 -11.96
CA PHE A 203 1.92 -10.09 -13.03
C PHE A 203 2.71 -11.39 -12.79
N ALA A 204 3.14 -11.64 -11.55
CA ALA A 204 3.74 -12.93 -11.18
C ALA A 204 2.78 -14.09 -11.50
N SER A 205 1.51 -13.96 -11.12
CA SER A 205 0.47 -14.96 -11.42
C SER A 205 0.30 -15.22 -12.92
N ILE A 206 0.27 -14.17 -13.74
CA ILE A 206 0.15 -14.27 -15.21
C ILE A 206 1.40 -14.94 -15.82
N VAL A 207 2.60 -14.51 -15.43
CA VAL A 207 3.87 -15.02 -15.97
C VAL A 207 4.06 -16.50 -15.66
N HIS A 208 3.56 -16.98 -14.53
CA HIS A 208 3.61 -18.40 -14.17
C HIS A 208 2.48 -19.23 -14.80
N SER A 209 1.54 -18.60 -15.52
CA SER A 209 0.48 -19.22 -16.33
C SER A 209 -0.11 -20.50 -15.70
N PRO A 210 -0.63 -20.40 -14.46
CA PRO A 210 -1.16 -21.55 -13.75
C PRO A 210 -2.34 -22.16 -14.50
N LYS A 211 -2.37 -23.49 -14.56
CA LYS A 211 -3.46 -24.25 -15.21
C LYS A 211 -4.83 -24.07 -14.54
N ASN A 212 -4.88 -23.49 -13.33
CA ASN A 212 -6.12 -23.25 -12.59
C ASN A 212 -6.01 -22.03 -11.63
N PRO A 213 -7.14 -21.42 -11.23
CA PRO A 213 -7.16 -20.23 -10.37
C PRO A 213 -6.48 -20.42 -9.01
N SER A 214 -6.57 -21.61 -8.42
CA SER A 214 -5.96 -21.90 -7.11
C SER A 214 -4.43 -21.79 -7.12
N LYS A 215 -3.76 -22.21 -8.20
CA LYS A 215 -2.30 -22.04 -8.36
C LYS A 215 -1.91 -20.58 -8.63
N ALA A 216 -2.77 -19.81 -9.29
CA ALA A 216 -2.62 -18.36 -9.45
C ALA A 216 -2.56 -17.66 -8.09
N ASN A 217 -3.39 -18.10 -7.14
CA ASN A 217 -3.40 -17.55 -5.79
C ASN A 217 -2.14 -17.88 -5.01
N THR A 218 -1.61 -19.09 -5.18
CA THR A 218 -0.33 -19.50 -4.58
C THR A 218 0.79 -18.58 -5.04
N TYR A 219 0.96 -18.40 -6.36
CA TYR A 219 2.04 -17.56 -6.89
C TYR A 219 1.92 -16.09 -6.48
N ALA A 220 0.72 -15.51 -6.50
CA ALA A 220 0.52 -14.14 -6.06
C ALA A 220 0.78 -13.98 -4.54
N SER A 221 0.36 -14.97 -3.74
CA SER A 221 0.55 -14.94 -2.28
C SER A 221 2.02 -15.10 -1.90
N GLU A 222 2.75 -15.97 -2.61
CA GLU A 222 4.21 -16.12 -2.50
C GLU A 222 4.93 -14.82 -2.87
N ALA A 223 4.56 -14.20 -3.99
CA ALA A 223 5.11 -12.91 -4.41
C ALA A 223 4.86 -11.80 -3.38
N LEU A 224 3.73 -11.84 -2.67
CA LEU A 224 3.42 -10.89 -1.60
C LEU A 224 4.12 -11.20 -0.27
N CYS A 225 4.85 -12.31 -0.16
CA CYS A 225 5.51 -12.78 1.06
C CYS A 225 4.56 -12.83 2.28
N HIS A 226 3.31 -13.23 2.07
CA HIS A 226 2.38 -13.43 3.17
C HIS A 226 2.69 -14.73 3.92
N SER A 227 2.69 -14.69 5.26
CA SER A 227 2.74 -15.92 6.04
C SER A 227 1.42 -16.69 5.84
N PRO A 228 1.48 -18.01 5.55
CA PRO A 228 0.29 -18.85 5.40
C PRO A 228 -0.52 -18.95 6.70
N ASP A 229 0.12 -18.75 7.86
CA ASP A 229 -0.52 -18.87 9.18
C ASP A 229 -1.30 -17.61 9.62
N ASN A 230 -1.22 -16.54 8.83
CA ASN A 230 -1.89 -15.29 9.17
C ASN A 230 -3.30 -15.27 8.59
N HIS A 231 -4.29 -15.76 9.35
CA HIS A 231 -5.73 -15.75 9.00
C HIS A 231 -6.32 -14.35 8.71
N SER A 232 -5.54 -13.29 8.94
CA SER A 232 -5.86 -11.91 8.56
C SER A 232 -5.23 -11.50 7.22
N SER A 233 -5.06 -12.45 6.30
CA SER A 233 -4.38 -12.25 5.02
C SER A 233 -4.92 -11.00 4.30
N PRO A 234 -4.13 -9.91 4.18
CA PRO A 234 -4.49 -8.77 3.35
C PRO A 234 -4.61 -9.14 1.88
N SER A 235 -4.32 -10.40 1.52
CA SER A 235 -4.41 -10.92 0.18
C SER A 235 -5.83 -10.83 -0.39
N LYS A 236 -6.88 -11.04 0.42
CA LYS A 236 -8.28 -10.74 0.06
C LYS A 236 -8.52 -9.27 -0.32
N ARG A 237 -7.61 -8.33 0.02
CA ARG A 237 -7.70 -6.90 -0.33
C ARG A 237 -7.02 -6.54 -1.67
N TYR A 238 -6.51 -7.54 -2.38
CA TYR A 238 -5.84 -7.41 -3.67
C TYR A 238 -6.66 -8.04 -4.79
N THR A 239 -7.95 -8.22 -4.56
CA THR A 239 -8.83 -9.21 -5.18
C THR A 239 -9.05 -9.02 -6.66
N ILE A 240 -8.96 -7.80 -7.22
CA ILE A 240 -9.25 -7.58 -8.64
C ILE A 240 -8.28 -6.56 -9.26
N VAL A 241 -7.69 -6.91 -10.40
CA VAL A 241 -6.97 -6.00 -11.28
C VAL A 241 -7.57 -6.10 -12.68
N ASN A 242 -7.93 -4.97 -13.28
CA ASN A 242 -8.63 -4.94 -14.57
C ASN A 242 -7.62 -5.04 -15.71
N MET A 243 -7.47 -6.25 -16.27
CA MET A 243 -6.50 -6.56 -17.32
C MET A 243 -7.04 -6.26 -18.70
N ARG A 244 -6.26 -5.55 -19.51
CA ARG A 244 -6.54 -5.24 -20.92
C ARG A 244 -5.27 -5.30 -21.74
N LYS A 245 -5.37 -5.44 -23.06
CA LYS A 245 -4.19 -5.24 -23.92
C LYS A 245 -3.90 -3.75 -24.05
N ARG A 246 -2.64 -3.44 -24.38
CA ARG A 246 -2.20 -2.07 -24.68
C ARG A 246 -3.08 -1.50 -25.80
N GLY A 247 -3.61 -0.29 -25.60
CA GLY A 247 -4.47 0.40 -26.55
C GLY A 247 -5.95 -0.05 -26.57
N GLU A 248 -6.35 -1.10 -25.85
CA GLU A 248 -7.77 -1.49 -25.75
C GLU A 248 -8.50 -0.65 -24.70
N PRO A 249 -9.76 -0.22 -24.89
CA PRO A 249 -10.49 0.53 -23.87
C PRO A 249 -10.80 -0.35 -22.63
N TYR A 250 -11.02 0.27 -21.47
CA TYR A 250 -11.36 -0.46 -20.23
C TYR A 250 -12.68 -1.22 -20.28
N SER A 251 -13.59 -0.87 -21.20
CA SER A 251 -14.81 -1.66 -21.44
C SER A 251 -14.52 -3.09 -21.94
N GLN A 252 -13.31 -3.35 -22.40
CA GLN A 252 -12.83 -4.67 -22.82
C GLN A 252 -11.89 -5.31 -21.78
N ALA A 253 -11.68 -4.65 -20.63
CA ALA A 253 -10.86 -5.19 -19.57
C ALA A 253 -11.57 -6.36 -18.87
N ASN A 254 -10.82 -7.41 -18.56
CA ASN A 254 -11.30 -8.54 -17.79
C ASN A 254 -10.76 -8.45 -16.36
N ALA A 255 -11.66 -8.66 -15.38
CA ALA A 255 -11.30 -8.72 -13.98
C ALA A 255 -10.41 -9.95 -13.71
N PHE A 256 -9.15 -9.74 -13.35
CA PHE A 256 -8.29 -10.82 -12.87
C PHE A 256 -8.46 -10.99 -11.37
N LYS A 257 -9.10 -12.10 -10.98
CA LYS A 257 -9.32 -12.45 -9.58
C LYS A 257 -8.19 -13.33 -9.05
N LEU A 258 -7.44 -12.81 -8.09
CA LEU A 258 -6.78 -13.64 -7.09
C LEU A 258 -7.94 -14.09 -6.18
N PHE A 259 -8.16 -15.33 -5.77
CA PHE A 259 -9.30 -15.76 -4.95
C PHE A 259 -10.64 -15.83 -5.69
N ASP A 260 -10.83 -16.83 -6.55
CA ASP A 260 -12.17 -17.39 -6.75
C ASP A 260 -12.42 -18.47 -5.69
N GLU A 261 -13.61 -18.45 -5.09
CA GLU A 261 -14.10 -19.44 -4.13
C GLU A 261 -14.12 -20.83 -4.76
N SER A 262 -13.46 -21.79 -4.10
CA SER A 262 -13.61 -23.23 -4.34
C SER A 262 -14.70 -23.81 -3.46
#